data_AF-A0A7M2TFS1-F1
#
_entry.id   AF-A0A7M2TFS1-F1
#
_cell.length_a   1.000
_cell.length_b   1.000
_cell.length_c   1.000
_cell.angle_alpha   90.00
_cell.angle_beta   90.00
_cell.angle_gamma   90.00
#
_symmetry.space_group_name_H-M   'P 1'
#
loop_
_entity.id
_entity.type
_entity.pdbx_description
1 polymer ?
#
loop_
_entity_poly.entity_id
_entity_poly.type
_entity_poly.pdbx_seq_one_letter_code
_entity_poly.pdbx_strand_id
1 'polypeptide(L)'
;MAVIDFERTSFPDSAAWHLHISGGLESATMGSLLLLVNERNTVTTAAFQNAARPRPIDRIVLSAVYADAARIMVEHALKHEDFTEESDYPDGSLGATLLSLFDQLFPGQSITDIRLRQRQSPALFGSDLQAAVKIFEV
;
A
#
# COMPACT_ATOMS: atom_id res chain seq x y z
N MET A 1 -10.95 -0.94 6.03
CA MET A 1 -10.11 -1.56 7.07
C MET A 1 -10.99 -2.44 7.94
N ALA A 2 -10.48 -3.59 8.38
CA ALA A 2 -11.10 -4.41 9.42
C ALA A 2 -10.06 -4.82 10.47
N VAL A 3 -10.51 -5.00 11.71
CA VAL A 3 -9.69 -5.55 12.82
C VAL A 3 -10.10 -7.00 13.03
N ILE A 4 -9.15 -7.92 13.03
CA ILE A 4 -9.41 -9.37 13.12
C ILE A 4 -8.34 -10.09 13.96
N ASP A 5 -8.68 -11.24 14.56
CA ASP A 5 -7.71 -12.13 15.21
C ASP A 5 -6.98 -13.01 14.19
N PHE A 6 -5.68 -12.78 13.98
CA PHE A 6 -4.91 -13.55 13.00
C PHE A 6 -4.73 -15.01 13.42
N GLU A 7 -4.77 -15.34 14.73
CA GLU A 7 -4.71 -16.73 15.23
C GLU A 7 -5.87 -17.59 14.70
N ARG A 8 -6.96 -16.95 14.27
CA ARG A 8 -8.15 -17.60 13.71
C ARG A 8 -8.18 -17.60 12.18
N THR A 9 -7.04 -17.30 11.54
CA THR A 9 -6.89 -17.20 10.08
C THR A 9 -5.68 -18.02 9.59
N SER A 10 -5.33 -17.89 8.32
CA SER A 10 -4.09 -18.44 7.76
C SER A 10 -2.90 -17.48 7.82
N PHE A 11 -3.08 -16.26 8.32
CA PHE A 11 -1.99 -15.30 8.46
C PHE A 11 -1.14 -15.59 9.70
N PRO A 12 0.17 -15.24 9.71
CA PRO A 12 1.00 -15.43 10.89
C PRO A 12 0.48 -14.65 12.09
N ASP A 13 0.30 -15.32 13.23
CA ASP A 13 -0.30 -14.76 14.45
C ASP A 13 0.42 -13.51 14.97
N SER A 14 1.72 -13.38 14.68
CA SER A 14 2.57 -12.25 15.10
C SER A 14 2.65 -11.11 14.07
N ALA A 15 2.06 -11.27 12.89
CA ALA A 15 2.00 -10.19 11.91
C ALA A 15 1.07 -9.08 12.40
N ALA A 16 1.45 -7.83 12.17
CA ALA A 16 0.71 -6.67 12.68
C ALA A 16 -0.47 -6.26 11.77
N TRP A 17 -0.32 -6.44 10.46
CA TRP A 17 -1.34 -6.16 9.46
C TRP A 17 -1.14 -7.03 8.22
N HIS A 18 -2.15 -7.04 7.35
CA HIS A 18 -2.09 -7.61 6.01
C HIS A 18 -2.91 -6.73 5.05
N LEU A 19 -2.35 -6.36 3.91
CA LEU A 19 -3.09 -5.71 2.83
C LEU A 19 -3.53 -6.75 1.81
N HIS A 20 -4.84 -6.95 1.70
CA HIS A 20 -5.41 -7.79 0.66
C HIS A 20 -5.82 -6.93 -0.54
N ILE A 21 -5.35 -7.33 -1.73
CA ILE A 21 -5.73 -6.73 -3.01
C ILE A 21 -6.45 -7.80 -3.84
N SER A 22 -7.66 -7.52 -4.30
CA SER A 22 -8.49 -8.45 -5.06
C SER A 22 -9.14 -7.78 -6.28
N GLY A 23 -9.60 -8.60 -7.22
CA GLY A 23 -10.14 -8.12 -8.49
C GLY A 23 -9.07 -7.67 -9.48
N GLY A 24 -9.52 -7.02 -10.56
CA GLY A 24 -8.65 -6.42 -11.58
C GLY A 24 -8.56 -4.90 -11.42
N LEU A 25 -7.75 -4.25 -12.25
CA LEU A 25 -7.56 -2.79 -12.22
C LEU A 25 -8.87 -2.03 -12.48
N GLU A 26 -9.78 -2.60 -13.28
CA GLU A 26 -11.12 -2.07 -13.55
C GLU A 26 -12.10 -2.18 -12.37
N SER A 27 -11.76 -2.96 -11.34
CA SER A 27 -12.67 -3.24 -10.21
C SER A 27 -12.77 -2.04 -9.26
N ALA A 28 -13.92 -1.87 -8.61
CA ALA A 28 -14.13 -0.79 -7.64
C ALA A 28 -13.15 -0.89 -6.46
N THR A 29 -12.38 0.18 -6.22
CA THR A 29 -11.31 0.22 -5.20
C THR A 29 -11.79 -0.20 -3.83
N MET A 30 -12.98 0.29 -3.44
CA MET A 30 -13.52 0.07 -2.09
C MET A 30 -13.80 -1.41 -1.78
N GLY A 31 -14.01 -2.24 -2.79
CA GLY A 31 -14.11 -3.71 -2.64
C GLY A 31 -12.81 -4.46 -2.91
N SER A 32 -11.88 -3.82 -3.63
CA SER A 32 -10.61 -4.42 -4.06
C SER A 32 -9.46 -4.24 -3.07
N LEU A 33 -9.52 -3.26 -2.17
CA LEU A 33 -8.49 -3.02 -1.16
C LEU A 33 -9.04 -3.22 0.25
N LEU A 34 -8.49 -4.21 0.96
CA LEU A 34 -8.83 -4.46 2.36
C LEU A 34 -7.57 -4.54 3.22
N LEU A 35 -7.35 -3.50 4.01
CA LEU A 35 -6.39 -3.53 5.10
C LEU A 35 -6.99 -4.28 6.30
N LEU A 36 -6.36 -5.39 6.68
CA LEU A 36 -6.64 -6.18 7.86
C LEU A 36 -5.62 -5.85 8.93
N VAL A 37 -6.08 -5.48 10.13
CA VAL A 37 -5.23 -5.19 11.29
C VAL A 37 -5.39 -6.31 12.30
N ASN A 38 -4.28 -6.89 12.76
CA ASN A 38 -4.32 -7.95 13.75
C ASN A 38 -4.66 -7.37 15.13
N GLU A 39 -5.76 -7.82 15.74
CA GLU A 39 -6.21 -7.34 17.05
C GLU A 39 -5.23 -7.62 18.19
N ARG A 40 -4.39 -8.66 18.04
CA ARG A 40 -3.36 -9.01 19.03
C ARG A 40 -2.20 -8.03 19.02
N ASN A 41 -1.96 -7.33 17.92
CA ASN A 41 -0.97 -6.26 17.86
C ASN A 41 -1.57 -4.95 18.40
N THR A 42 -1.62 -4.84 19.73
CA THR A 42 -2.22 -3.69 20.42
C THR A 42 -1.61 -2.34 20.02
N VAL A 43 -0.32 -2.30 19.64
CA VAL A 43 0.36 -1.09 19.17
C VAL A 43 -0.26 -0.62 17.84
N THR A 44 -0.41 -1.51 16.87
CA THR A 44 -1.04 -1.19 15.58
C THR A 44 -2.52 -0.91 15.73
N THR A 45 -3.26 -1.72 16.50
CA THR A 45 -4.70 -1.49 16.71
C THR A 45 -4.95 -0.13 17.38
N ALA A 46 -4.18 0.23 18.41
CA ALA A 46 -4.32 1.52 19.08
C ALA A 46 -3.99 2.70 18.15
N ALA A 47 -2.99 2.56 17.28
CA ALA A 47 -2.64 3.59 16.31
C ALA A 47 -3.82 3.89 15.35
N PHE A 48 -4.50 2.85 14.87
CA PHE A 48 -5.70 3.01 14.04
C PHE A 48 -6.91 3.55 14.80
N GLN A 49 -7.11 3.15 16.06
CA GLN A 49 -8.18 3.70 16.92
C GLN A 49 -7.98 5.20 17.18
N ASN A 50 -6.72 5.64 17.33
CA ASN A 50 -6.37 7.03 17.60
C ASN A 50 -6.13 7.87 16.34
N ALA A 51 -6.42 7.35 15.13
CA ALA A 51 -6.05 8.01 13.87
C ALA A 51 -6.60 9.43 13.70
N ALA A 52 -7.74 9.77 14.33
CA ALA A 52 -8.29 11.12 14.33
C ALA A 52 -7.45 12.14 15.14
N ARG A 53 -6.72 11.67 16.17
CA ARG A 53 -5.84 12.47 17.05
C ARG A 53 -4.64 11.63 17.50
N PRO A 54 -3.69 11.33 16.61
CA PRO A 54 -2.64 10.35 16.87
C PRO A 54 -1.59 10.92 17.83
N ARG A 55 -1.18 10.10 18.80
CA ARG A 55 0.01 10.36 19.64
C ARG A 55 1.29 10.23 18.78
N PRO A 56 2.46 10.70 19.27
CA PRO A 56 3.71 10.57 18.51
C PRO A 56 4.01 9.14 18.04
N ILE A 57 3.79 8.14 18.89
CA ILE A 57 3.98 6.74 18.51
C ILE A 57 2.96 6.27 17.48
N ASP A 58 1.70 6.72 17.56
CA ASP A 58 0.65 6.34 16.62
C ASP A 58 0.98 6.87 15.22
N ARG A 59 1.56 8.08 15.12
CA ARG A 59 2.02 8.66 13.85
C ARG A 59 3.09 7.81 13.18
N ILE A 60 4.08 7.36 13.96
CA ILE A 60 5.16 6.49 13.46
C ILE A 60 4.57 5.17 12.93
N VAL A 61 3.65 4.56 13.68
CA VAL A 61 3.01 3.31 13.29
C VAL A 61 2.16 3.50 12.03
N LEU A 62 1.33 4.54 11.97
CA LEU A 62 0.51 4.84 10.80
C LEU A 62 1.37 5.12 9.55
N SER A 63 2.49 5.82 9.71
CA SER A 63 3.47 6.04 8.64
C SER A 63 4.07 4.73 8.13
N ALA A 64 4.44 3.83 9.05
CA ALA A 64 4.96 2.52 8.67
C ALA A 64 3.91 1.68 7.91
N VAL A 65 2.65 1.70 8.34
CA VAL A 65 1.56 0.98 7.65
C VAL A 65 1.28 1.61 6.29
N TYR A 66 1.24 2.94 6.19
CA TYR A 66 1.08 3.64 4.92
C TYR A 66 2.21 3.29 3.95
N ALA A 67 3.46 3.34 4.40
CA ALA A 67 4.63 3.01 3.60
C ALA A 67 4.58 1.58 3.05
N ASP A 68 4.23 0.60 3.88
CA ASP A 68 4.11 -0.79 3.45
C ASP A 68 2.91 -1.01 2.52
N ALA A 69 1.76 -0.41 2.82
CA ALA A 69 0.58 -0.49 1.96
C ALA A 69 0.84 0.12 0.57
N ALA A 70 1.44 1.31 0.52
CA ALA A 70 1.81 1.97 -0.71
C ALA A 70 2.79 1.12 -1.52
N ARG A 71 3.78 0.50 -0.85
CA ARG A 71 4.71 -0.43 -1.49
C ARG A 71 4.00 -1.62 -2.13
N ILE A 72 3.15 -2.32 -1.37
CA ILE A 72 2.39 -3.48 -1.87
C ILE A 72 1.51 -3.08 -3.06
N MET A 73 0.85 -1.92 -2.98
CA MET A 73 -0.02 -1.40 -4.04
C MET A 73 0.76 -1.10 -5.32
N VAL A 74 1.88 -0.38 -5.24
CA VAL A 74 2.73 -0.10 -6.42
C VAL A 74 3.31 -1.40 -6.99
N GLU A 75 3.82 -2.30 -6.14
CA GLU A 75 4.33 -3.59 -6.61
C GLU A 75 3.24 -4.44 -7.29
N HIS A 76 1.99 -4.35 -6.81
CA HIS A 76 0.85 -4.98 -7.46
C HIS A 76 0.56 -4.36 -8.83
N ALA A 77 0.52 -3.03 -8.92
CA ALA A 77 0.27 -2.30 -10.17
C ALA A 77 1.30 -2.67 -11.25
N LEU A 78 2.60 -2.65 -10.90
CA LEU A 78 3.69 -2.90 -11.85
C LEU A 78 3.75 -4.33 -12.40
N LYS A 79 3.08 -5.29 -11.74
CA LYS A 79 2.93 -6.67 -12.23
C LYS A 79 1.95 -6.78 -13.40
N HIS A 80 1.05 -5.82 -13.55
CA HIS A 80 0.12 -5.74 -14.67
C HIS A 80 0.81 -5.01 -15.82
N GLU A 81 0.96 -5.70 -16.96
CA GLU A 81 1.64 -5.13 -18.14
C GLU A 81 0.80 -4.02 -18.80
N ASP A 82 -0.51 -4.07 -18.64
CA ASP A 82 -1.50 -3.09 -19.11
C ASP A 82 -1.65 -1.87 -18.18
N PHE A 83 -0.92 -1.83 -17.07
CA PHE A 83 -0.81 -0.64 -16.22
C PHE A 83 0.15 0.37 -16.87
N THR A 84 -0.38 1.36 -17.56
CA THR A 84 0.40 2.36 -18.31
C THR A 84 -0.13 3.76 -18.06
N GLU A 85 0.64 4.78 -18.43
CA GLU A 85 0.26 6.19 -18.26
C GLU A 85 -0.96 6.57 -19.11
N GLU A 86 -1.22 5.81 -20.17
CA GLU A 86 -2.34 6.02 -21.10
C GLU A 86 -3.59 5.20 -20.71
N SER A 87 -3.52 4.42 -19.63
CA SER A 87 -4.63 3.57 -19.21
C SER A 87 -5.79 4.42 -18.67
N ASP A 88 -6.94 4.33 -19.33
CA ASP A 88 -8.17 5.04 -18.94
C ASP A 88 -9.02 4.17 -18.02
N TYR A 89 -8.70 4.17 -16.73
CA TYR A 89 -9.45 3.42 -15.73
C TYR A 89 -10.68 4.20 -15.25
N PRO A 90 -11.82 3.54 -14.98
CA PRO A 90 -13.00 4.18 -14.43
C PRO A 90 -12.72 4.91 -13.12
N ASP A 91 -13.38 6.04 -12.90
CA ASP A 91 -13.30 6.77 -11.64
C ASP A 91 -13.66 5.87 -10.44
N GLY A 92 -12.79 5.90 -9.41
CA GLY A 92 -12.95 5.08 -8.22
C GLY A 92 -12.57 3.59 -8.41
N SER A 93 -12.08 3.19 -9.57
CA SER A 93 -11.47 1.87 -9.79
C SER A 93 -10.09 1.74 -9.14
N LEU A 94 -9.67 0.49 -8.94
CA LEU A 94 -8.36 0.16 -8.38
C LEU A 94 -7.24 0.75 -9.24
N GLY A 95 -7.35 0.66 -10.57
CA GLY A 95 -6.39 1.21 -11.52
C GLY A 95 -6.24 2.72 -11.39
N ALA A 96 -7.35 3.46 -11.34
CA ALA A 96 -7.32 4.92 -11.15
C ALA A 96 -6.66 5.31 -9.81
N THR A 97 -6.93 4.55 -8.74
CA THR A 97 -6.30 4.74 -7.42
C THR A 97 -4.79 4.45 -7.48
N LEU A 98 -4.38 3.39 -8.17
CA LEU A 98 -2.98 3.00 -8.31
C LEU A 98 -2.19 3.99 -9.18
N LEU A 99 -2.79 4.53 -10.26
CA LEU A 99 -2.19 5.61 -11.05
C LEU A 99 -1.96 6.85 -10.19
N SER A 100 -2.99 7.28 -9.45
CA SER A 100 -2.88 8.44 -8.57
C SER A 100 -1.79 8.28 -7.51
N LEU A 101 -1.69 7.07 -6.92
CA LEU A 101 -0.63 6.75 -5.97
C LEU A 101 0.76 6.74 -6.63
N PHE A 102 0.87 6.18 -7.83
CA PHE A 102 2.12 6.15 -8.58
C PHE A 102 2.62 7.56 -8.88
N ASP A 103 1.75 8.44 -9.40
CA ASP A 103 2.08 9.83 -9.72
C ASP A 103 2.53 10.63 -8.50
N GLN A 104 1.91 10.35 -7.34
CA GLN A 104 2.30 10.97 -6.07
C GLN A 104 3.71 10.53 -5.63
N LEU A 105 4.06 9.26 -5.80
CA LEU A 105 5.33 8.69 -5.32
C LEU A 105 6.48 8.92 -6.29
N PHE A 106 6.21 8.92 -7.60
CA PHE A 106 7.22 9.03 -8.65
C PHE A 106 6.90 10.18 -9.61
N PRO A 107 6.83 11.44 -9.12
CA PRO A 107 6.43 12.57 -9.94
C PRO A 107 7.35 12.75 -11.15
N GLY A 108 6.76 12.74 -12.34
CA GLY A 108 7.45 12.92 -13.61
C GLY A 108 8.28 11.72 -14.09
N GLN A 109 8.19 10.56 -13.43
CA GLN A 109 8.81 9.32 -13.91
C GLN A 109 7.80 8.47 -14.67
N SER A 110 8.27 7.75 -15.70
CA SER A 110 7.43 6.81 -16.44
C SER A 110 7.21 5.51 -15.64
N ILE A 111 6.00 4.97 -15.71
CA ILE A 111 5.63 3.63 -15.22
C ILE A 111 6.51 2.58 -15.90
N THR A 112 6.82 2.73 -17.18
CA THR A 112 7.70 1.82 -17.93
C THR A 112 9.10 1.79 -17.32
N ASP A 113 9.66 2.96 -17.00
CA ASP A 113 11.00 3.06 -16.41
C ASP A 113 11.05 2.48 -14.99
N ILE A 114 10.04 2.78 -14.17
CA ILE A 114 9.94 2.22 -12.82
C ILE A 114 9.76 0.70 -12.86
N ARG A 115 8.93 0.18 -13.76
CA ARG A 115 8.76 -1.27 -13.99
C ARG A 115 10.09 -1.92 -14.40
N LEU A 116 10.83 -1.28 -15.31
CA LEU A 116 12.14 -1.78 -15.74
C LEU A 116 13.11 -1.83 -14.55
N ARG A 117 13.15 -0.77 -13.73
CA ARG A 117 13.97 -0.71 -12.51
C ARG A 117 13.58 -1.79 -11.50
N GLN A 118 12.28 -2.02 -11.28
CA GLN A 118 11.77 -3.09 -10.42
C GLN A 118 12.30 -4.46 -10.87
N ARG A 119 12.33 -4.72 -12.18
CA ARG A 119 12.80 -6.00 -12.75
C ARG A 119 14.31 -6.15 -12.72
N GLN A 120 15.06 -5.10 -13.07
CA GLN A 120 16.51 -5.15 -13.22
C GLN A 120 17.25 -4.92 -11.90
N SER A 121 16.68 -4.16 -10.98
CA SER A 121 17.31 -3.80 -9.70
C SER A 121 16.28 -3.69 -8.57
N PRO A 122 15.68 -4.81 -8.13
CA PRO A 122 14.64 -4.82 -7.10
C PRO A 122 15.05 -4.14 -5.79
N ALA A 123 16.32 -4.29 -5.38
CA ALA A 123 16.83 -3.68 -4.16
C ALA A 123 16.90 -2.14 -4.25
N LEU A 124 17.29 -1.60 -5.40
CA LEU A 124 17.28 -0.16 -5.65
C LEU A 124 15.85 0.37 -5.71
N PHE A 125 14.97 -0.30 -6.45
CA PHE A 125 13.54 0.03 -6.51
C PHE A 125 12.92 0.08 -5.10
N GLY A 126 13.19 -0.91 -4.26
CA GLY A 126 12.71 -0.93 -2.88
C GLY A 126 13.20 0.25 -2.05
N SER A 127 14.44 0.69 -2.27
CA SER A 127 15.02 1.86 -1.59
C SER A 127 14.42 3.17 -2.10
N ASP A 128 14.25 3.32 -3.42
CA ASP A 128 13.60 4.48 -4.04
C ASP A 128 12.16 4.63 -3.53
N LEU A 129 11.41 3.53 -3.47
CA LEU A 129 10.04 3.51 -2.98
C LEU A 129 9.96 3.83 -1.48
N GLN A 130 10.87 3.30 -0.67
CA GLN A 130 10.97 3.64 0.75
C GLN A 130 11.29 5.12 0.97
N ALA A 131 12.12 5.73 0.11
CA ALA A 131 12.39 7.15 0.14
C ALA A 131 11.15 7.97 -0.29
N ALA A 132 10.43 7.53 -1.33
CA ALA A 132 9.25 8.22 -1.87
C ALA A 132 8.08 8.29 -0.87
N VAL A 133 7.87 7.23 -0.08
CA VAL A 133 6.80 7.18 0.94
C VAL A 133 7.12 7.99 2.20
N LYS A 134 8.35 8.53 2.33
CA LYS A 134 8.79 9.40 3.44
C LYS A 134 8.46 8.83 4.82
N ILE A 135 8.74 7.53 4.99
CA ILE A 135 8.51 6.85 6.25
C ILE A 135 9.26 7.58 7.37
N PHE A 136 8.56 7.85 8.48
CA PHE A 136 9.03 8.61 9.65
C PHE A 136 9.09 10.15 9.53
N GLU A 137 8.67 10.75 8.41
CA GLU A 137 8.52 12.21 8.28
C GLU A 137 7.09 12.67 8.68
N VAL A 138 6.68 12.41 9.94
CA VAL A 138 5.30 12.60 10.48
C VAL A 138 5.10 13.68 11.54
#